data_AF-A0A8W8M181-F1
#
_entry.id   AF-A0A8W8M181-F1
#
_cell.length_a   1.000
_cell.length_b   1.000
_cell.length_c   1.000
_cell.angle_alpha   90.00
_cell.angle_beta   90.00
_cell.angle_gamma   90.00
#
_symmetry.space_group_name_H-M   'P 1'
#
loop_
_entity.id
_entity.type
_entity.pdbx_description
1 polymer ?
#
loop_
_entity_poly.entity_id
_entity_poly.type
_entity_poly.pdbx_seq_one_letter_code
_entity_poly.pdbx_strand_id
1 'polypeptide(L)'
;DKQIFGGLAGFIIGELGNFSVHVAFRNMRPAGTRTRKIPVPDSNPLTQLFNLVSCPNYTYEVIAWISFSVMTQCLPAALFTTCGFYQMAVWALGKHRNYKKEFKDYPRSRRGIVPFLL
;
A
#
# COMPACT_ATOMS: atom_id res chain seq x y z
N ASP A 1 15.14 20.26 12.46
CA ASP A 1 13.74 20.69 12.24
C ASP A 1 13.16 20.30 10.88
N LYS A 2 13.69 20.80 9.75
CA LYS A 2 13.16 20.50 8.40
C LYS A 2 13.00 19.00 8.11
N GLN A 3 13.97 18.18 8.54
CA GLN A 3 13.93 16.74 8.44
C GLN A 3 12.75 16.12 9.22
N ILE A 4 12.52 16.57 10.45
CA ILE A 4 11.43 16.06 11.32
C ILE A 4 10.08 16.45 10.71
N PHE A 5 9.91 17.70 10.28
CA PHE A 5 8.66 18.14 9.64
C PHE A 5 8.42 17.45 8.30
N GLY A 6 9.47 17.24 7.48
CA GLY A 6 9.36 16.49 6.24
C GLY A 6 9.00 15.02 6.46
N GLY A 7 9.64 14.38 7.44
CA GLY A 7 9.32 13.01 7.87
C GLY A 7 7.90 12.90 8.43
N LEU A 8 7.46 13.85 9.24
CA LEU A 8 6.09 13.89 9.76
C LEU A 8 5.06 14.04 8.65
N ALA A 9 5.29 14.94 7.68
CA ALA A 9 4.40 15.12 6.54
C ALA A 9 4.29 13.84 5.71
N GLY A 10 5.42 13.20 5.39
CA GLY A 10 5.45 11.91 4.68
C GLY A 10 4.74 10.80 5.47
N PHE A 11 4.94 10.76 6.79
CA PHE A 11 4.28 9.79 7.67
C PHE A 11 2.76 9.96 7.66
N ILE A 12 2.26 11.20 7.79
CA ILE A 12 0.83 11.50 7.74
C ILE A 12 0.23 11.09 6.39
N ILE A 13 0.90 11.39 5.27
CA ILE A 13 0.44 10.99 3.93
C ILE A 13 0.39 9.46 3.81
N GLY A 14 1.42 8.76 4.31
CA GLY A 14 1.46 7.30 4.35
C GLY A 14 0.31 6.71 5.15
N GLU A 15 0.10 7.15 6.38
CA GLU A 15 -0.98 6.64 7.24
C GLU A 15 -2.38 6.95 6.69
N LEU A 16 -2.62 8.18 6.22
CA LEU A 16 -3.90 8.55 5.61
C LEU A 16 -4.16 7.75 4.33
N GLY A 17 -3.13 7.51 3.51
CA GLY A 17 -3.25 6.69 2.31
C GLY A 17 -3.55 5.24 2.64
N ASN A 18 -2.84 4.66 3.61
CA ASN A 18 -3.07 3.30 4.10
C ASN A 18 -4.50 3.14 4.63
N PHE A 19 -4.93 4.06 5.50
CA PHE A 19 -6.29 4.09 6.03
C PHE A 19 -7.35 4.21 4.94
N SER A 20 -7.16 5.14 3.98
CA SER A 20 -8.08 5.34 2.86
C SER A 20 -8.25 4.06 2.03
N VAL A 21 -7.15 3.36 1.76
CA VAL A 21 -7.17 2.07 1.06
C VAL A 21 -7.90 0.99 1.87
N HIS A 22 -7.70 0.94 3.19
CA HIS A 22 -8.42 0.01 4.06
C HIS A 22 -9.93 0.29 4.10
N VAL A 23 -10.33 1.55 4.11
CA VAL A 23 -11.75 1.95 4.00
C VAL A 23 -12.31 1.51 2.64
N ALA A 24 -11.58 1.72 1.55
CA ALA A 24 -11.99 1.22 0.23
C ALA A 24 -12.14 -0.30 0.22
N PHE A 25 -11.20 -1.06 0.80
CA PHE A 25 -11.30 -2.51 0.94
C PHE A 25 -12.52 -2.96 1.74
N ARG A 26 -12.85 -2.24 2.82
CA ARG A 26 -14.05 -2.48 3.62
C ARG A 26 -15.31 -2.26 2.79
N ASN A 27 -15.40 -1.15 2.08
CA ASN A 27 -16.59 -0.78 1.30
C ASN A 27 -16.84 -1.72 0.12
N MET A 28 -15.81 -2.35 -0.43
CA MET A 28 -15.94 -3.35 -1.48
C MET A 28 -16.50 -4.70 -1.02
N ARG A 29 -16.62 -4.93 0.30
CA ARG A 29 -17.17 -6.16 0.89
C ARG A 29 -18.52 -5.88 1.57
N PRO A 30 -19.65 -6.22 0.93
CA PRO A 30 -20.96 -6.16 1.58
C PRO A 30 -20.98 -6.99 2.87
N ALA A 31 -21.64 -6.47 3.91
CA ALA A 31 -21.78 -7.14 5.19
C ALA A 31 -22.38 -8.55 4.99
N GLY A 32 -21.78 -9.56 5.64
CA GLY A 32 -22.20 -10.95 5.53
C GLY A 32 -21.70 -11.71 4.29
N THR A 33 -20.98 -11.06 3.36
CA THR A 33 -20.45 -11.73 2.17
C THR A 33 -18.93 -11.94 2.26
N ARG A 34 -18.45 -13.06 1.70
CA ARG A 34 -17.00 -13.35 1.53
C ARG A 34 -16.54 -13.17 0.08
N THR A 35 -17.36 -12.53 -0.76
CA THR A 35 -17.05 -12.37 -2.18
C THR A 35 -15.86 -11.45 -2.36
N ARG A 36 -14.90 -11.89 -3.18
CA ARG A 36 -13.75 -11.08 -3.57
C ARG A 36 -14.09 -10.31 -4.85
N LYS A 37 -13.75 -9.04 -4.86
CA LYS A 37 -13.85 -8.17 -6.03
C LYS A 37 -12.46 -7.65 -6.39
N ILE A 38 -12.27 -7.30 -7.64
CA ILE A 38 -11.07 -6.59 -8.09
C ILE A 38 -11.04 -5.24 -7.38
N PRO A 39 -9.96 -4.90 -6.65
CA PRO A 39 -9.85 -3.60 -6.02
C PRO A 39 -9.84 -2.47 -7.06
N VAL A 40 -10.65 -1.45 -6.85
CA VAL A 40 -10.77 -0.27 -7.73
C VAL A 40 -10.66 1.01 -6.91
N PRO A 41 -10.19 2.12 -7.52
CA PRO A 41 -10.19 3.41 -6.86
C PRO A 41 -11.63 3.87 -6.56
N ASP A 42 -11.75 4.66 -5.50
CA ASP A 42 -12.97 5.39 -5.15
C ASP A 42 -12.76 6.90 -5.38
N SER A 43 -13.65 7.74 -4.84
CA SER A 43 -13.55 9.21 -4.97
C SER A 43 -12.36 9.83 -4.23
N ASN A 44 -11.66 9.08 -3.36
CA ASN A 44 -10.51 9.59 -2.63
C ASN A 44 -9.26 9.58 -3.53
N PRO A 45 -8.52 10.69 -3.65
CA PRO A 45 -7.32 10.74 -4.48
C PRO A 45 -6.24 9.72 -4.06
N LEU A 46 -6.19 9.35 -2.77
CA LEU A 46 -5.23 8.38 -2.26
C LEU A 46 -5.53 6.94 -2.70
N THR A 47 -6.74 6.64 -3.16
CA THR A 47 -7.08 5.31 -3.68
C THR A 47 -6.77 5.17 -5.17
N GLN A 48 -6.46 6.26 -5.87
CA GLN A 48 -6.07 6.25 -7.30
C GLN A 48 -4.84 5.38 -7.56
N LEU A 49 -4.04 5.11 -6.53
CA LEU A 49 -2.91 4.20 -6.58
C LEU A 49 -3.32 2.75 -6.95
N PHE A 50 -4.59 2.37 -6.76
CA PHE A 50 -5.14 1.10 -7.26
C PHE A 50 -5.02 0.95 -8.78
N ASN A 51 -4.93 2.03 -9.54
CA ASN A 51 -4.72 1.97 -10.99
C ASN A 51 -3.33 1.45 -11.36
N LEU A 52 -2.35 1.63 -10.47
CA LEU A 52 -0.94 1.29 -10.72
C LEU A 52 -0.50 0.02 -10.00
N VAL A 53 -1.00 -0.24 -8.79
CA VAL A 53 -0.59 -1.38 -7.96
C VAL A 53 -1.78 -2.15 -7.38
N SER A 54 -1.57 -3.44 -7.13
CA SER A 54 -2.57 -4.34 -6.54
C SER A 54 -2.76 -4.11 -5.04
N CYS A 55 -1.70 -3.74 -4.34
CA CYS A 55 -1.71 -3.56 -2.89
C CYS A 55 -1.20 -2.16 -2.51
N PRO A 56 -1.96 -1.10 -2.82
CA PRO A 56 -1.53 0.27 -2.52
C PRO A 56 -1.40 0.54 -1.02
N ASN A 57 -2.11 -0.21 -0.17
CA ASN A 57 -1.97 -0.14 1.28
C ASN A 57 -0.52 -0.40 1.71
N TYR A 58 0.14 -1.40 1.10
CA TYR A 58 1.53 -1.71 1.41
C TYR A 58 2.49 -0.64 0.88
N THR A 59 2.18 -0.01 -0.26
CA THR A 59 2.97 1.14 -0.75
C THR A 59 2.94 2.28 0.26
N TYR A 60 1.75 2.63 0.76
CA TYR A 60 1.57 3.69 1.75
C TYR A 60 2.21 3.37 3.10
N GLU A 61 2.08 2.13 3.56
CA GLU A 61 2.72 1.66 4.79
C GLU A 61 4.26 1.76 4.70
N VAL A 62 4.84 1.40 3.55
CA VAL A 62 6.29 1.57 3.31
C VAL A 62 6.68 3.05 3.31
N ILE A 63 5.88 3.93 2.70
CA ILE A 63 6.12 5.39 2.75
C ILE A 63 6.10 5.90 4.19
N ALA A 64 5.14 5.44 5.01
CA ALA A 64 5.06 5.81 6.42
C ALA A 64 6.33 5.37 7.18
N TRP A 65 6.75 4.12 7.04
CA TRP A 65 7.94 3.60 7.74
C TRP A 65 9.26 4.21 7.27
N ILE A 66 9.40 4.51 5.97
CA ILE A 66 10.55 5.28 5.45
C ILE A 66 10.56 6.67 6.09
N SER A 67 9.41 7.34 6.12
CA SER A 67 9.30 8.70 6.68
C SER A 67 9.58 8.71 8.19
N PHE A 68 9.12 7.69 8.91
CA PHE A 68 9.40 7.49 10.33
C PHE A 68 10.90 7.23 10.60
N SER A 69 11.54 6.42 9.75
CA SER A 69 12.98 6.17 9.83
C SER A 69 13.79 7.44 9.57
N VAL A 70 13.37 8.24 8.57
CA VAL A 70 13.96 9.56 8.30
C VAL A 70 13.75 10.50 9.49
N MET A 71 12.57 10.48 10.14
CA MET A 71 12.28 11.34 11.28
C MET A 71 13.12 10.99 12.52
N THR A 72 13.26 9.71 12.83
CA THR A 72 13.92 9.22 14.06
C THR A 72 15.43 9.04 13.92
N GLN A 73 15.95 8.85 12.71
CA GLN A 73 17.37 8.59 12.41
C GLN A 73 17.97 7.46 13.26
N CYS A 74 17.16 6.50 13.68
CA CYS A 74 17.63 5.38 14.47
C CYS A 74 17.76 4.12 13.62
N LEU A 75 18.86 3.41 13.80
CA LEU A 75 19.14 2.16 13.10
C LEU A 75 18.02 1.12 13.27
N PRO A 76 17.41 0.94 14.46
CA PRO A 76 16.31 -0.02 14.61
C PRO A 76 15.09 0.29 13.71
N ALA A 77 14.72 1.56 13.52
CA ALA A 77 13.61 1.93 12.64
C ALA A 77 13.92 1.62 11.17
N ALA A 78 15.15 1.90 10.73
CA ALA A 78 15.59 1.60 9.36
C ALA A 78 15.62 0.08 9.09
N LEU A 79 16.09 -0.71 10.05
CA LEU A 79 16.07 -2.18 9.96
C LEU A 79 14.64 -2.71 9.91
N PHE A 80 13.77 -2.22 10.78
CA PHE A 80 12.36 -2.60 10.79
C PHE A 80 11.69 -2.29 9.45
N THR A 81 11.94 -1.11 8.90
CA THR A 81 11.41 -0.68 7.59
C THR A 81 11.89 -1.59 6.46
N THR A 82 13.18 -1.95 6.45
CA THR A 82 13.76 -2.80 5.40
C THR A 82 13.21 -4.22 5.45
N CYS A 83 13.19 -4.82 6.64
CA CYS A 83 12.62 -6.16 6.84
C CYS A 83 11.11 -6.18 6.53
N GLY A 84 10.37 -5.17 7.00
CA GLY A 84 8.95 -5.01 6.74
C GLY A 84 8.64 -4.84 5.25
N PHE A 85 9.41 -4.03 4.54
CA PHE A 85 9.30 -3.85 3.09
C PHE A 85 9.49 -5.18 2.35
N TYR A 86 10.54 -5.93 2.67
CA TYR A 86 10.79 -7.23 2.05
C TYR A 86 9.60 -8.18 2.24
N GLN A 87 9.10 -8.30 3.46
CA GLN A 87 7.97 -9.17 3.77
C GLN A 87 6.69 -8.74 3.03
N MET A 88 6.38 -7.44 3.03
CA MET A 88 5.23 -6.90 2.32
C MET A 88 5.34 -7.07 0.81
N ALA A 89 6.54 -6.95 0.23
CA ALA A 89 6.78 -7.17 -1.19
C ALA A 89 6.49 -8.62 -1.58
N VAL A 90 6.96 -9.60 -0.80
CA VAL A 90 6.64 -11.02 -1.01
C VAL A 90 5.13 -11.25 -0.95
N TRP A 91 4.44 -10.69 0.04
CA TRP A 91 2.98 -10.79 0.16
C TRP A 91 2.23 -10.13 -0.99
N ALA A 92 2.69 -8.95 -1.44
CA ALA A 92 2.07 -8.21 -2.53
C ALA A 92 2.17 -8.97 -3.86
N LEU A 93 3.35 -9.55 -4.16
CA LEU A 93 3.55 -10.37 -5.35
C LEU A 93 2.67 -11.63 -5.31
N GLY A 94 2.55 -12.28 -4.15
CA GLY A 94 1.65 -13.40 -3.94
C GLY A 94 0.19 -13.03 -4.21
N LYS A 95 -0.28 -11.89 -3.64
CA LYS A 95 -1.63 -11.36 -3.89
C LYS A 95 -1.87 -11.00 -5.35
N HIS A 96 -0.92 -10.31 -5.98
CA HIS A 96 -0.98 -9.94 -7.40
C HIS A 96 -1.11 -11.17 -8.31
N ARG A 97 -0.32 -12.22 -8.04
CA ARG A 97 -0.41 -13.49 -8.77
C ARG A 97 -1.77 -14.16 -8.57
N ASN A 98 -2.31 -14.14 -7.36
CA ASN A 98 -3.62 -14.72 -7.08
C ASN A 98 -4.74 -13.94 -7.79
N TYR A 99 -4.69 -12.61 -7.80
CA TYR A 99 -5.65 -11.79 -8.54
C TYR A 99 -5.65 -12.09 -10.03
N LYS A 100 -4.48 -12.24 -10.66
CA LYS A 100 -4.36 -12.62 -12.08
C LYS A 100 -4.93 -14.01 -12.38
N LYS A 101 -4.90 -14.94 -11.43
CA LYS A 101 -5.46 -16.29 -11.57
C LYS A 101 -6.97 -16.32 -11.35
N GLU A 102 -7.45 -15.55 -10.37
CA GLU A 102 -8.84 -15.53 -9.94
C GLU A 102 -9.72 -14.71 -10.91
N PHE A 103 -9.21 -13.59 -11.41
CA PHE A 103 -9.98 -12.66 -12.25
C PHE A 103 -9.43 -12.62 -13.67
N LYS A 104 -10.24 -13.06 -14.65
CA LYS A 104 -9.89 -13.02 -16.07
C LYS A 104 -9.70 -11.58 -16.58
N ASP A 105 -10.51 -10.65 -16.08
CA ASP A 105 -10.49 -9.24 -16.46
C ASP A 105 -9.53 -8.39 -15.63
N TYR A 106 -8.56 -9.03 -14.95
CA TYR A 106 -7.61 -8.29 -14.12
C TYR A 106 -6.67 -7.43 -14.98
N PRO A 107 -6.51 -6.13 -14.68
CA PRO A 107 -5.66 -5.24 -15.46
C PRO A 107 -4.19 -5.66 -15.41
N ARG A 108 -3.63 -5.97 -16.59
CA ARG A 108 -2.25 -6.47 -16.73
C ARG A 108 -1.17 -5.41 -16.46
N SER A 109 -1.54 -4.14 -16.54
CA SER A 109 -0.65 -3.00 -16.29
C SER A 109 -0.27 -2.84 -14.82
N ARG A 110 -1.10 -3.33 -13.88
CA ARG A 110 -0.84 -3.22 -12.44
C ARG A 110 0.41 -3.99 -12.03
N ARG A 111 1.07 -3.49 -10.99
CA ARG A 111 2.20 -4.11 -10.29
C ARG A 111 1.79 -4.54 -8.87
N GLY A 112 2.66 -5.22 -8.13
CA GLY A 112 2.35 -5.74 -6.79
C GLY A 112 2.23 -4.65 -5.74
N ILE A 113 3.29 -3.86 -5.56
CA ILE A 113 3.52 -2.95 -4.42
C ILE A 113 4.22 -1.63 -4.80
N VAL A 114 5.19 -1.62 -5.71
CA VAL A 114 5.87 -0.40 -6.13
C VAL A 114 5.43 -0.07 -7.56
N PRO A 115 4.84 1.12 -7.79
CA PRO A 115 4.47 1.54 -9.12
C PRO A 115 5.65 1.40 -10.08
N PHE A 116 5.40 0.82 -11.26
CA PHE A 116 6.36 0.63 -12.35
C PHE A 116 7.56 -0.32 -12.10
N LEU A 117 7.80 -0.76 -10.87
CA LEU A 117 8.92 -1.66 -10.53
C LEU A 117 8.46 -3.06 -10.13
N LEU A 118 7.61 -3.17 -9.09
CA LEU A 118 7.35 -4.42 -8.37
C LEU A 118 5.87 -4.62 -8.10
#